data_AF-A0A2K1G231-F1
#
_entry.id   AF-A0A2K1G231-F1
#
_cell.length_a   1.000
_cell.length_b   1.000
_cell.length_c   1.000
_cell.angle_alpha   90.00
_cell.angle_beta   90.00
_cell.angle_gamma   90.00
#
_symmetry.space_group_name_H-M   'P 1'
#
loop_
_entity.id
_entity.type
_entity.pdbx_description
1 polymer ?
#
loop_
_entity_poly.entity_id
_entity_poly.type
_entity_poly.pdbx_seq_one_letter_code
_entity_poly.pdbx_strand_id
1 'polypeptide(L)'
;MEEALELAEYLPQSFANASEQAYLDFVWSAFQTNYEANRYEFASLAFHLLYMSFVSFSIWQIRLARPKPFAMAMVGFRTEDEGSLIECESPFKFYDRLKESQIFRFLKLIGCTNQQVGEFAKFVKRRNKIAHPTGTVFFNDQAAIDSEIADMMKEVRNIEAHMHPVILELYQKFLRDSSDPEERQYADPSDEITANFVHANYMSAADLVYCREFAVEEMVDDDGFEEIKNLHETLVSMYPAQVEEGVAA
;
A
#
# COMPACT_ATOMS: atom_id res chain seq x y z
N MET A 1 11.68 -14.38 -8.96
CA MET A 1 12.38 -13.53 -7.95
C MET A 1 12.27 -12.05 -8.26
N GLU A 2 12.67 -11.58 -9.46
CA GLU A 2 12.64 -10.15 -9.83
C GLU A 2 11.26 -9.50 -9.65
N GLU A 3 10.20 -10.12 -10.18
CA GLU A 3 8.82 -9.66 -9.98
C GLU A 3 8.39 -9.64 -8.50
N ALA A 4 8.96 -10.50 -7.64
CA ALA A 4 8.67 -10.43 -6.22
C ALA A 4 9.25 -9.15 -5.63
N LEU A 5 10.50 -8.81 -5.97
CA LEU A 5 11.17 -7.62 -5.44
C LEU A 5 10.47 -6.32 -5.87
N GLU A 6 9.78 -6.31 -7.01
CA GLU A 6 8.92 -5.22 -7.45
C GLU A 6 7.87 -4.83 -6.38
N LEU A 7 7.40 -5.78 -5.55
CA LEU A 7 6.45 -5.48 -4.46
C LEU A 7 6.99 -4.46 -3.46
N ALA A 8 8.32 -4.36 -3.29
CA ALA A 8 8.93 -3.38 -2.40
C ALA A 8 8.60 -1.94 -2.82
N GLU A 9 8.41 -1.67 -4.11
CA GLU A 9 8.04 -0.34 -4.62
C GLU A 9 6.61 0.07 -4.22
N TYR A 10 5.75 -0.89 -3.88
CA TYR A 10 4.36 -0.69 -3.48
C TYR A 10 4.17 -0.74 -1.95
N LEU A 11 5.20 -1.10 -1.19
CA LEU A 11 5.17 -1.05 0.27
C LEU A 11 5.62 0.33 0.77
N PRO A 12 5.20 0.75 1.99
CA PRO A 12 5.57 2.06 2.51
C PRO A 12 7.08 2.24 2.62
N GLN A 13 7.57 3.43 2.28
CA GLN A 13 8.99 3.77 2.45
C GLN A 13 9.36 3.98 3.92
N SER A 14 8.39 4.32 4.76
CA SER A 14 8.57 4.47 6.20
C SER A 14 7.32 4.03 6.97
N PHE A 15 7.52 3.65 8.22
CA PHE A 15 6.50 3.03 9.06
C PHE A 15 6.36 3.78 10.38
N ALA A 16 5.13 3.98 10.85
CA ALA A 16 4.85 4.65 12.12
C ALA A 16 5.52 3.95 13.31
N ASN A 17 5.61 2.61 13.27
CA ASN A 17 6.10 1.81 14.38
C ASN A 17 7.21 0.86 13.94
N ALA A 18 8.29 0.75 14.72
CA ALA A 18 9.41 -0.16 14.44
C ALA A 18 9.00 -1.65 14.33
N SER A 19 7.90 -2.04 14.97
CA SER A 19 7.35 -3.39 14.87
C SER A 19 6.79 -3.71 13.48
N GLU A 20 6.31 -2.70 12.74
CA GLU A 20 5.77 -2.88 11.38
C GLU A 20 6.89 -3.17 10.38
N GLN A 21 7.98 -2.40 10.44
CA GLN A 21 9.20 -2.67 9.68
C GLN A 21 9.75 -4.06 10.01
N ALA A 22 9.92 -4.37 11.30
CA ALA A 22 10.45 -5.67 11.73
C ALA A 22 9.59 -6.84 11.27
N TYR A 23 8.27 -6.66 11.19
CA TYR A 23 7.36 -7.65 10.63
C TYR A 23 7.61 -7.86 9.13
N LEU A 24 7.67 -6.79 8.34
CA LEU A 24 7.91 -6.90 6.89
C LEU A 24 9.30 -7.49 6.60
N ASP A 25 10.34 -7.07 7.31
CA ASP A 25 11.69 -7.62 7.20
C ASP A 25 11.70 -9.13 7.48
N PHE A 26 10.98 -9.55 8.53
CA PHE A 26 10.83 -10.95 8.87
C PHE A 26 10.13 -11.74 7.74
N VAL A 27 9.04 -11.21 7.18
CA VAL A 27 8.30 -11.88 6.12
C VAL A 27 9.12 -11.92 4.81
N TRP A 28 9.82 -10.84 4.46
CA TRP A 28 10.75 -10.81 3.32
C TRP A 28 11.86 -11.84 3.46
N SER A 29 12.49 -11.90 4.64
CA SER A 29 13.51 -12.90 4.94
C SER A 29 12.95 -14.32 4.83
N ALA A 30 11.74 -14.56 5.34
CA ALA A 30 11.07 -15.86 5.20
C ALA A 30 10.80 -16.20 3.73
N PHE A 31 10.37 -15.25 2.91
CA PHE A 31 10.18 -15.45 1.48
C PHE A 31 11.50 -15.83 0.79
N GLN A 32 12.53 -15.00 0.92
CA GLN A 32 13.83 -15.17 0.25
C GLN A 32 14.48 -16.50 0.63
N THR A 33 14.60 -16.77 1.94
CA THR A 33 15.27 -17.99 2.44
C THR A 33 14.52 -19.28 2.10
N ASN A 34 13.20 -19.23 1.90
CA ASN A 34 12.46 -20.39 1.41
C ASN A 34 12.56 -20.53 -0.11
N TYR A 35 12.50 -19.43 -0.85
CA TYR A 35 12.61 -19.44 -2.31
C TYR A 35 13.99 -19.98 -2.74
N GLU A 36 15.08 -19.46 -2.17
CA GLU A 36 16.47 -19.88 -2.46
C GLU A 36 16.74 -21.34 -2.08
N ALA A 37 16.07 -21.82 -1.03
CA ALA A 37 16.15 -23.21 -0.59
C ALA A 37 15.22 -24.15 -1.38
N ASN A 38 14.56 -23.67 -2.44
CA ASN A 38 13.57 -24.40 -3.24
C ASN A 38 12.37 -24.92 -2.43
N ARG A 39 12.07 -24.27 -1.30
CA ARG A 39 10.90 -24.52 -0.43
C ARG A 39 9.74 -23.64 -0.88
N TYR A 40 9.34 -23.78 -2.14
CA TYR A 40 8.42 -22.84 -2.80
C TYR A 40 7.03 -22.77 -2.15
N GLU A 41 6.52 -23.88 -1.60
CA GLU A 41 5.25 -23.86 -0.86
C GLU A 41 5.28 -22.84 0.32
N PHE A 42 6.38 -22.81 1.07
CA PHE A 42 6.56 -21.88 2.18
C PHE A 42 6.91 -20.47 1.71
N ALA A 43 7.65 -20.34 0.61
CA ALA A 43 7.89 -19.04 -0.01
C ALA A 43 6.56 -18.41 -0.46
N SER A 44 5.64 -19.17 -1.07
CA SER A 44 4.31 -18.69 -1.44
C SER A 44 3.50 -18.21 -0.24
N LEU A 45 3.56 -18.91 0.91
CA LEU A 45 2.91 -18.46 2.14
C LEU A 45 3.47 -17.12 2.64
N ALA A 46 4.80 -16.95 2.61
CA ALA A 46 5.43 -15.69 3.00
C ALA A 46 5.07 -14.55 2.03
N PHE A 47 5.09 -14.82 0.72
CA PHE A 47 4.72 -13.82 -0.28
C PHE A 47 3.25 -13.41 -0.18
N HIS A 48 2.34 -14.34 0.16
CA HIS A 48 0.95 -14.02 0.49
C HIS A 48 0.84 -13.02 1.64
N LEU A 49 1.65 -13.14 2.69
CA LEU A 49 1.65 -12.18 3.80
C LEU A 49 2.15 -10.80 3.36
N LEU A 50 3.14 -10.72 2.47
CA LEU A 50 3.57 -9.45 1.89
C LEU A 50 2.45 -8.80 1.06
N TYR A 51 1.76 -9.59 0.23
CA TYR A 51 0.60 -9.12 -0.52
C TYR A 51 -0.53 -8.62 0.39
N MET A 52 -0.85 -9.35 1.46
CA MET A 52 -1.85 -8.89 2.43
C MET A 52 -1.38 -7.65 3.21
N SER A 53 -0.08 -7.45 3.38
CA SER A 53 0.49 -6.24 3.97
C SER A 53 0.27 -5.04 3.06
N PHE A 54 0.59 -5.16 1.77
CA PHE A 54 0.28 -4.14 0.75
C PHE A 54 -1.21 -3.77 0.80
N VAL A 55 -2.11 -4.76 0.75
CA VAL A 55 -3.56 -4.52 0.81
C VAL A 55 -3.95 -3.78 2.10
N SER A 56 -3.38 -4.13 3.24
CA SER A 56 -3.62 -3.44 4.51
C SER A 56 -3.24 -1.96 4.45
N PHE A 57 -2.08 -1.63 3.89
CA PHE A 57 -1.65 -0.25 3.72
C PHE A 57 -2.54 0.52 2.73
N SER A 58 -2.95 -0.09 1.61
CA SER A 58 -3.89 0.55 0.69
C SER A 58 -5.25 0.84 1.36
N ILE A 59 -5.77 -0.08 2.17
CA ILE A 59 -7.01 0.15 2.94
C ILE A 59 -6.82 1.23 4.00
N TRP A 60 -5.64 1.32 4.60
CA TRP A 60 -5.30 2.39 5.53
C TRP A 60 -5.29 3.76 4.85
N GLN A 61 -4.67 3.89 3.68
CA GLN A 61 -4.70 5.12 2.89
C GLN A 61 -6.13 5.52 2.50
N ILE A 62 -6.99 4.57 2.13
CA ILE A 62 -8.42 4.83 1.89
C ILE A 62 -9.09 5.40 3.15
N ARG A 63 -8.79 4.84 4.33
CA ARG A 63 -9.32 5.33 5.61
C ARG A 63 -8.89 6.78 5.87
N LEU A 64 -7.62 7.11 5.61
CA LEU A 64 -7.08 8.46 5.80
C LEU A 64 -7.71 9.47 4.83
N ALA A 65 -7.81 9.12 3.55
CA ALA A 65 -8.33 10.02 2.51
C ALA A 65 -9.85 10.23 2.64
N ARG A 66 -10.57 9.15 2.96
CA ARG A 66 -12.03 9.09 2.89
C ARG A 66 -12.62 8.59 4.22
N PRO A 67 -12.40 9.30 5.35
CA PRO A 67 -12.82 8.82 6.67
C PRO A 67 -14.34 8.64 6.80
N LYS A 68 -15.13 9.52 6.18
CA LYS A 68 -16.60 9.42 6.21
C LYS A 68 -17.11 8.22 5.39
N PRO A 69 -16.75 8.04 4.09
CA PRO A 69 -17.07 6.82 3.37
C PRO A 69 -16.57 5.53 4.05
N PHE A 70 -15.37 5.57 4.63
CA PHE A 70 -14.80 4.42 5.34
C PHE A 70 -15.65 4.05 6.57
N ALA A 71 -16.05 5.03 7.39
CA ALA A 71 -16.97 4.80 8.50
C ALA A 71 -18.33 4.27 8.03
N MET A 72 -18.89 4.81 6.94
CA MET A 72 -20.15 4.28 6.38
C MET A 72 -20.02 2.84 5.86
N ALA A 73 -18.85 2.43 5.37
CA ALA A 73 -18.59 1.06 4.96
C ALA A 73 -18.58 0.07 6.13
N MET A 74 -18.49 0.56 7.37
CA MET A 74 -18.61 -0.26 8.58
C MET A 74 -20.06 -0.63 8.92
N VAL A 75 -21.05 0.00 8.30
CA VAL A 75 -22.46 -0.30 8.53
C VAL A 75 -22.74 -1.77 8.16
N GLY A 76 -23.06 -2.58 9.17
CA GLY A 76 -23.30 -4.02 9.04
C GLY A 76 -22.25 -4.91 9.71
N PHE A 77 -21.15 -4.34 10.21
CA PHE A 77 -20.29 -5.01 11.20
C PHE A 77 -20.96 -4.97 12.59
N ARG A 78 -20.51 -5.83 13.51
CA ARG A 78 -20.96 -5.77 14.90
C ARG A 78 -20.37 -4.50 15.53
N THR A 79 -21.11 -3.84 16.42
CA THR A 79 -20.67 -2.56 17.03
C THR A 79 -19.30 -2.65 17.69
N GLU A 80 -18.96 -3.79 18.31
CA GLU A 80 -17.65 -4.05 18.90
C GLU A 80 -16.52 -4.12 17.86
N ASP A 81 -16.81 -4.66 16.67
CA ASP A 81 -15.84 -4.79 15.58
C ASP A 81 -15.66 -3.44 14.87
N GLU A 82 -16.74 -2.66 14.70
CA GLU A 82 -16.71 -1.30 14.13
C GLU A 82 -15.80 -0.37 14.94
N GLY A 83 -16.01 -0.26 16.25
CA GLY A 83 -15.16 0.57 17.11
C GLY A 83 -13.70 0.16 17.03
N SER A 84 -13.42 -1.15 17.11
CA SER A 84 -12.07 -1.69 17.01
C SER A 84 -11.39 -1.42 15.67
N LEU A 85 -12.14 -1.35 14.56
CA LEU A 85 -11.60 -1.07 13.22
C LEU A 85 -11.42 0.43 12.95
N ILE A 86 -12.25 1.28 13.56
CA ILE A 86 -12.16 2.74 13.45
C ILE A 86 -11.05 3.28 14.36
N GLU A 87 -10.82 2.67 15.51
CA GLU A 87 -9.85 3.13 16.51
C GLU A 87 -8.49 2.46 16.37
N CYS A 88 -8.33 1.48 15.47
CA CYS A 88 -7.04 0.82 15.33
C CYS A 88 -5.94 1.79 14.89
N GLU A 89 -4.76 1.60 15.47
CA GLU A 89 -3.59 2.47 15.30
C GLU A 89 -2.56 1.91 14.30
N SER A 90 -2.86 0.77 13.68
CA SER A 90 -1.97 0.12 12.72
C SER A 90 -2.76 -0.61 11.63
N PRO A 91 -2.29 -0.61 10.37
CA PRO A 91 -2.89 -1.36 9.27
C PRO A 91 -2.98 -2.88 9.52
N PHE A 92 -2.10 -3.44 10.36
CA PHE A 92 -2.11 -4.86 10.67
C PHE A 92 -3.21 -5.27 11.67
N LYS A 93 -3.67 -4.33 12.50
CA LYS A 93 -4.76 -4.57 13.48
C LYS A 93 -6.12 -4.78 12.81
N PHE A 94 -6.27 -4.53 11.50
CA PHE A 94 -7.49 -4.87 10.77
C PHE A 94 -7.85 -6.35 10.88
N TYR A 95 -6.85 -7.24 10.90
CA TYR A 95 -7.06 -8.69 10.94
C TYR A 95 -7.47 -9.23 12.32
N ASP A 96 -7.43 -8.40 13.37
CA ASP A 96 -7.95 -8.78 14.70
C ASP A 96 -9.47 -9.01 14.66
N ARG A 97 -10.16 -8.31 13.74
CA ARG A 97 -11.62 -8.36 13.59
C ARG A 97 -12.08 -8.83 12.21
N LEU A 98 -11.25 -8.68 11.19
CA LEU A 98 -11.58 -9.06 9.82
C LEU A 98 -10.92 -10.38 9.43
N LYS A 99 -11.68 -11.23 8.74
CA LYS A 99 -11.08 -12.27 7.92
C LYS A 99 -10.37 -11.63 6.73
N GLU A 100 -9.28 -12.23 6.27
CA GLU A 100 -8.51 -11.72 5.12
C GLU A 100 -9.38 -11.40 3.90
N SER A 101 -10.36 -12.24 3.55
CA SER A 101 -11.22 -11.96 2.39
C SER A 101 -12.19 -10.79 2.59
N GLN A 102 -12.46 -10.39 3.83
CA GLN A 102 -13.35 -9.26 4.12
C GLN A 102 -12.68 -7.91 3.89
N ILE A 103 -11.35 -7.81 4.07
CA ILE A 103 -10.62 -6.53 3.92
C ILE A 103 -10.77 -5.95 2.51
N PHE A 104 -10.80 -6.81 1.48
CA PHE A 104 -10.95 -6.41 0.08
C PHE A 104 -12.30 -5.72 -0.21
N ARG A 105 -13.30 -5.83 0.67
CA ARG A 105 -14.58 -5.11 0.49
C ARG A 105 -14.39 -3.60 0.53
N PHE A 106 -13.37 -3.10 1.24
CA PHE A 106 -13.08 -1.66 1.30
C PHE A 106 -12.57 -1.11 -0.03
N LEU A 107 -12.04 -1.94 -0.93
CA LEU A 107 -11.65 -1.51 -2.28
C LEU A 107 -12.86 -1.05 -3.13
N LYS A 108 -14.09 -1.36 -2.71
CA LYS A 108 -15.28 -0.76 -3.34
C LYS A 108 -15.35 0.75 -3.16
N LEU A 109 -14.73 1.28 -2.10
CA LEU A 109 -14.67 2.72 -1.84
C LEU A 109 -13.84 3.46 -2.88
N ILE A 110 -13.02 2.75 -3.68
CA ILE A 110 -12.21 3.28 -4.77
C ILE A 110 -12.72 2.84 -6.15
N GLY A 111 -13.96 2.35 -6.23
CA GLY A 111 -14.61 2.01 -7.50
C GLY A 111 -14.42 0.56 -7.95
N CYS A 112 -13.72 -0.29 -7.19
CA CYS A 112 -13.57 -1.70 -7.56
C CYS A 112 -14.93 -2.43 -7.54
N THR A 113 -15.22 -3.16 -8.61
CA THR A 113 -16.42 -3.99 -8.75
C THR A 113 -16.36 -5.25 -7.88
N ASN A 114 -17.50 -5.92 -7.67
CA ASN A 114 -17.55 -7.22 -6.99
C ASN A 114 -16.65 -8.27 -7.65
N GLN A 115 -16.53 -8.23 -8.98
CA GLN A 115 -15.69 -9.15 -9.74
C GLN A 115 -14.21 -8.92 -9.40
N GLN A 116 -13.75 -7.66 -9.49
CA GLN A 116 -12.36 -7.30 -9.14
C GLN A 116 -12.03 -7.65 -7.69
N VAL A 117 -12.92 -7.32 -6.74
CA VAL A 117 -12.76 -7.73 -5.33
C VAL A 117 -12.66 -9.25 -5.19
N GLY A 118 -13.42 -10.01 -5.99
CA GLY A 118 -13.34 -11.46 -6.03
C GLY A 118 -11.99 -11.99 -6.55
N GLU A 119 -11.45 -11.34 -7.58
CA GLU A 119 -10.12 -11.64 -8.14
C GLU A 119 -9.01 -11.34 -7.12
N PHE A 120 -9.03 -10.17 -6.48
CA PHE A 120 -8.03 -9.81 -5.47
C PHE A 120 -8.04 -10.75 -4.26
N ALA A 121 -9.23 -11.23 -3.86
CA ALA A 121 -9.39 -12.16 -2.74
C ALA A 121 -9.14 -13.63 -3.10
N LYS A 122 -8.87 -13.97 -4.37
CA LYS A 122 -8.68 -15.38 -4.79
C LYS A 122 -7.47 -16.03 -4.14
N PHE A 123 -6.42 -15.25 -3.87
CA PHE A 123 -5.18 -15.71 -3.25
C PHE A 123 -5.39 -16.15 -1.80
N VAL A 124 -6.31 -15.53 -1.05
CA VAL A 124 -6.69 -15.98 0.30
C VAL A 124 -7.21 -17.41 0.28
N LYS A 125 -8.05 -17.76 -0.71
CA LYS A 125 -8.58 -19.12 -0.85
C LYS A 125 -7.48 -20.10 -1.25
N ARG A 126 -6.56 -19.69 -2.12
CA ARG A 126 -5.43 -20.51 -2.57
C ARG A 126 -4.46 -20.78 -1.41
N ARG A 127 -4.07 -19.74 -0.67
CA ARG A 127 -3.28 -19.83 0.58
C ARG A 127 -3.90 -20.80 1.57
N ASN A 128 -5.21 -20.74 1.81
CA ASN A 128 -5.88 -21.67 2.71
C ASN A 128 -5.69 -23.13 2.29
N LYS A 129 -5.76 -23.45 0.98
CA LYS A 129 -5.53 -24.82 0.48
C LYS A 129 -4.10 -25.30 0.73
N ILE A 130 -3.12 -24.41 0.55
CA ILE A 130 -1.69 -24.67 0.77
C ILE A 130 -1.40 -24.92 2.25
N ALA A 131 -1.95 -24.10 3.14
CA ALA A 131 -1.70 -24.18 4.58
C ALA A 131 -2.38 -25.38 5.26
N HIS A 132 -3.37 -26.01 4.62
CA HIS A 132 -4.03 -27.19 5.18
C HIS A 132 -3.19 -28.46 4.97
N PRO A 133 -3.13 -29.38 5.96
CA PRO A 133 -2.37 -30.62 5.88
C PRO A 133 -3.08 -31.66 4.98
N THR A 134 -3.21 -31.33 3.71
CA THR A 134 -3.89 -32.15 2.69
C THR A 134 -2.95 -33.19 2.06
N GLY A 135 -1.64 -33.11 2.34
CA GLY A 135 -0.61 -33.94 1.72
C GLY A 135 -0.31 -33.58 0.26
N THR A 136 -0.89 -32.48 -0.25
CA THR A 136 -0.64 -31.97 -1.61
C THR A 136 0.33 -30.79 -1.54
N VAL A 137 1.36 -30.80 -2.39
CA VAL A 137 2.28 -29.68 -2.60
C VAL A 137 1.95 -29.07 -3.96
N PHE A 138 1.60 -27.79 -3.97
CA PHE A 138 1.14 -27.09 -5.16
C PHE A 138 2.29 -26.47 -5.95
N PHE A 139 3.36 -26.06 -5.25
CA PHE A 139 4.54 -25.44 -5.84
C PHE A 139 5.74 -26.39 -5.76
N ASN A 140 5.80 -27.32 -6.71
CA ASN A 140 6.87 -28.33 -6.79
C ASN A 140 8.08 -27.88 -7.62
N ASP A 141 7.96 -26.77 -8.33
CA ASP A 141 9.02 -26.20 -9.14
C ASP A 141 8.95 -24.66 -9.11
N GLN A 142 10.05 -24.05 -9.59
CA GLN A 142 10.22 -22.60 -9.60
C GLN A 142 9.20 -21.91 -10.51
N ALA A 143 8.86 -22.53 -11.65
CA ALA A 143 7.94 -21.94 -12.62
C ALA A 143 6.53 -21.77 -12.04
N ALA A 144 6.08 -22.73 -11.22
CA ALA A 144 4.78 -22.67 -10.57
C ALA A 144 4.68 -21.51 -9.57
N ILE A 145 5.70 -21.28 -8.74
CA ILE A 145 5.70 -20.14 -7.80
C ILE A 145 5.92 -18.81 -8.52
N ASP A 146 6.77 -18.76 -9.54
CA ASP A 146 6.98 -17.53 -10.31
C ASP A 146 5.67 -17.11 -11.00
N SER A 147 4.90 -18.07 -11.55
CA SER A 147 3.57 -17.77 -12.09
C SER A 147 2.59 -17.28 -11.02
N GLU A 148 2.67 -17.76 -9.78
CA GLU A 148 1.84 -17.29 -8.66
C GLU A 148 2.18 -15.85 -8.29
N ILE A 149 3.48 -15.55 -8.18
CA ILE A 149 3.99 -14.22 -7.89
C ILE A 149 3.55 -13.24 -8.99
N ALA A 150 3.71 -13.62 -10.26
CA ALA A 150 3.28 -12.82 -11.40
C ALA A 150 1.79 -12.48 -11.34
N ASP A 151 0.95 -13.48 -11.04
CA ASP A 151 -0.49 -13.31 -10.87
C ASP A 151 -0.82 -12.34 -9.73
N MET A 152 -0.15 -12.48 -8.57
CA MET A 152 -0.35 -11.59 -7.42
C MET A 152 0.11 -10.16 -7.71
N MET A 153 1.27 -9.99 -8.35
CA MET A 153 1.81 -8.69 -8.73
C MET A 153 0.96 -7.98 -9.78
N LYS A 154 0.33 -8.73 -10.69
CA LYS A 154 -0.69 -8.17 -11.57
C LYS A 154 -1.84 -7.56 -10.78
N GLU A 155 -2.31 -8.22 -9.74
CA GLU A 155 -3.39 -7.66 -8.90
C GLU A 155 -2.90 -6.50 -8.01
N VAL A 156 -1.64 -6.49 -7.56
CA VAL A 156 -1.02 -5.34 -6.89
C VAL A 156 -1.09 -4.11 -7.79
N ARG A 157 -0.60 -4.22 -9.04
CA ARG A 157 -0.68 -3.15 -10.05
C ARG A 157 -2.12 -2.71 -10.33
N ASN A 158 -3.06 -3.66 -10.40
CA ASN A 158 -4.47 -3.34 -10.58
C ASN A 158 -5.05 -2.56 -9.41
N ILE A 159 -4.74 -2.95 -8.17
CA ILE A 159 -5.19 -2.23 -6.97
C ILE A 159 -4.57 -0.83 -6.96
N GLU A 160 -3.27 -0.71 -7.22
CA GLU A 160 -2.55 0.56 -7.28
C GLU A 160 -3.18 1.54 -8.27
N ALA A 161 -3.52 1.07 -9.47
CA ALA A 161 -4.20 1.90 -10.47
C ALA A 161 -5.55 2.46 -9.97
N HIS A 162 -6.27 1.73 -9.11
CA HIS A 162 -7.49 2.23 -8.47
C HIS A 162 -7.20 3.12 -7.25
N MET A 163 -6.02 2.99 -6.64
CA MET A 163 -5.57 3.83 -5.53
C MET A 163 -5.17 5.23 -6.00
N HIS A 164 -4.78 5.40 -7.26
CA HIS A 164 -4.34 6.70 -7.80
C HIS A 164 -5.22 7.91 -7.36
N PRO A 165 -6.57 7.92 -7.47
CA PRO A 165 -7.38 9.03 -6.99
C PRO A 165 -7.30 9.26 -5.47
N VAL A 166 -7.15 8.20 -4.67
CA VAL A 166 -6.98 8.28 -3.21
C VAL A 166 -5.63 8.89 -2.86
N ILE A 167 -4.58 8.51 -3.57
CA ILE A 167 -3.24 9.05 -3.36
C ILE A 167 -3.23 10.56 -3.68
N LEU A 168 -3.84 10.98 -4.78
CA LEU A 168 -3.96 12.40 -5.09
C LEU A 168 -4.83 13.16 -4.09
N GLU A 169 -5.89 12.56 -3.55
CA GLU A 169 -6.69 13.17 -2.47
C GLU A 169 -5.83 13.44 -1.21
N LEU A 170 -5.01 12.46 -0.81
CA LEU A 170 -4.08 12.62 0.31
C LEU A 170 -3.04 13.69 0.02
N TYR A 171 -2.49 13.69 -1.19
CA TYR A 171 -1.44 14.63 -1.59
C TYR A 171 -1.96 16.07 -1.65
N GLN A 172 -3.09 16.30 -2.31
CA GLN A 172 -3.71 17.62 -2.36
C GLN A 172 -4.12 18.11 -0.97
N LYS A 173 -4.62 17.21 -0.11
CA LYS A 173 -4.92 17.55 1.28
C LYS A 173 -3.67 18.01 2.02
N PHE A 174 -2.57 17.28 1.92
CA PHE A 174 -1.29 17.67 2.51
C PHE A 174 -0.81 19.03 2.00
N LEU A 175 -0.82 19.25 0.68
CA LEU A 175 -0.38 20.52 0.08
C LEU A 175 -1.19 21.71 0.62
N ARG A 176 -2.52 21.56 0.76
CA ARG A 176 -3.38 22.61 1.33
C ARG A 176 -3.16 22.80 2.82
N ASP A 177 -3.10 21.71 3.58
CA ASP A 177 -2.97 21.78 5.04
C ASP A 177 -1.59 22.33 5.45
N SER A 178 -0.55 22.14 4.62
CA SER A 178 0.80 22.64 4.85
C SER A 178 1.14 23.90 4.04
N SER A 179 0.17 24.58 3.41
CA SER A 179 0.46 25.77 2.59
C SER A 179 0.83 27.00 3.41
N ASP A 180 0.44 27.08 4.69
CA ASP A 180 0.82 28.15 5.60
C ASP A 180 2.09 27.78 6.38
N PRO A 181 3.25 28.44 6.14
CA PRO A 181 4.49 28.14 6.84
C PRO A 181 4.44 28.30 8.36
N GLU A 182 3.54 29.16 8.88
CA GLU A 182 3.43 29.40 10.32
C GLU A 182 2.65 28.28 11.05
N GLU A 183 1.82 27.54 10.32
CA GLU A 183 1.03 26.41 10.86
C GLU A 183 1.69 25.05 10.62
N ARG A 184 2.78 25.00 9.83
CA ARG A 184 3.55 23.76 9.59
C ARG A 184 4.13 23.21 10.90
N GLN A 185 4.21 21.89 10.99
CA GLN A 185 4.91 21.25 12.09
C GLN A 185 6.44 21.40 11.96
N TYR A 186 6.94 21.41 10.72
CA TYR A 186 8.34 21.57 10.38
C TYR A 186 8.55 22.75 9.44
N ALA A 187 9.48 23.63 9.79
CA ALA A 187 9.79 24.81 8.97
C ALA A 187 10.48 24.44 7.65
N ASP A 188 11.27 23.36 7.62
CA ASP A 188 11.88 22.83 6.39
C ASP A 188 10.82 22.05 5.60
N PRO A 189 10.51 22.44 4.35
CA PRO A 189 9.60 21.70 3.49
C PRO A 189 9.96 20.21 3.35
N SER A 190 11.25 19.87 3.37
CA SER A 190 11.71 18.49 3.22
C SER A 190 11.33 17.63 4.42
N ASP A 191 11.47 18.18 5.63
CA ASP A 191 11.08 17.51 6.87
C ASP A 191 9.55 17.39 6.97
N GLU A 192 8.84 18.45 6.56
CA GLU A 192 7.37 18.47 6.51
C GLU A 192 6.83 17.39 5.57
N ILE A 193 7.39 17.27 4.36
CA ILE A 193 7.03 16.22 3.39
C ILE A 193 7.34 14.83 3.97
N THR A 194 8.53 14.64 4.55
CA THR A 194 8.94 13.34 5.07
C THR A 194 8.02 12.88 6.19
N ALA A 195 7.76 13.73 7.18
CA ALA A 195 7.01 13.37 8.38
C ALA A 195 5.49 13.37 8.15
N ASN A 196 4.95 14.44 7.57
CA ASN A 196 3.51 14.67 7.54
C ASN A 196 2.85 14.18 6.25
N PHE A 197 3.63 13.96 5.19
CA PHE A 197 3.11 13.32 3.98
C PHE A 197 3.54 11.86 3.88
N VAL A 198 4.83 11.59 3.70
CA VAL A 198 5.33 10.25 3.38
C VAL A 198 5.10 9.28 4.54
N HIS A 199 5.53 9.65 5.73
CA HIS A 199 5.43 8.81 6.91
C HIS A 199 3.99 8.69 7.43
N ALA A 200 3.31 9.79 7.66
CA ALA A 200 1.95 9.78 8.22
C ALA A 200 0.92 9.06 7.34
N ASN A 201 1.15 9.02 6.02
CA ASN A 201 0.24 8.39 5.06
C ASN A 201 0.76 7.07 4.47
N TYR A 202 1.89 6.54 4.99
CA TYR A 202 2.49 5.29 4.53
C TYR A 202 2.75 5.26 3.02
N MET A 203 3.27 6.35 2.46
CA MET A 203 3.51 6.46 1.01
C MET A 203 4.60 5.49 0.55
N SER A 204 4.30 4.77 -0.52
CA SER A 204 5.23 3.89 -1.24
C SER A 204 5.98 4.66 -2.34
N ALA A 205 6.97 4.02 -2.96
CA ALA A 205 7.64 4.62 -4.12
C ALA A 205 6.67 4.78 -5.31
N ALA A 206 5.77 3.81 -5.52
CA ALA A 206 4.72 3.87 -6.53
C ALA A 206 3.75 5.04 -6.30
N ASP A 207 3.32 5.27 -5.05
CA ASP A 207 2.43 6.40 -4.71
C ASP A 207 3.08 7.76 -5.07
N LEU A 208 4.38 7.89 -4.81
CA LEU A 208 5.12 9.12 -5.06
C LEU A 208 5.30 9.41 -6.56
N VAL A 209 5.21 8.39 -7.43
CA VAL A 209 5.15 8.60 -8.89
C VAL A 209 3.91 9.43 -9.24
N TYR A 210 2.73 9.06 -8.72
CA TYR A 210 1.51 9.82 -8.96
C TYR A 210 1.59 11.24 -8.40
N CYS A 211 2.17 11.41 -7.22
CA CYS A 211 2.32 12.73 -6.59
C CYS A 211 3.23 13.66 -7.41
N ARG A 212 4.32 13.13 -7.97
CA ARG A 212 5.23 13.88 -8.83
C ARG A 212 4.58 14.28 -10.16
N GLU A 213 3.71 13.44 -10.70
CA GLU A 213 3.01 13.69 -11.96
C GLU A 213 1.78 14.61 -11.79
N PHE A 214 1.43 14.97 -10.56
CA PHE A 214 0.31 15.86 -10.28
C PHE A 214 0.53 17.25 -10.88
N ALA A 215 -0.46 17.73 -11.65
CA ALA A 215 -0.46 19.08 -12.20
C ALA A 215 -0.78 20.10 -11.11
N VAL A 216 0.25 20.58 -10.41
CA VAL A 216 0.11 21.52 -9.29
C VAL A 216 -0.62 22.80 -9.70
N GLU A 217 -0.57 23.19 -10.97
CA GLU A 217 -1.30 24.33 -11.52
C GLU A 217 -2.83 24.24 -11.38
N GLU A 218 -3.39 23.03 -11.19
CA GLU A 218 -4.81 22.86 -10.85
C GLU A 218 -5.21 23.53 -9.52
N MET A 219 -4.22 23.88 -8.68
CA MET A 219 -4.40 24.52 -7.37
C MET A 219 -4.06 26.03 -7.41
N VAL A 220 -3.95 26.65 -8.58
CA VAL A 220 -3.57 28.08 -8.72
C VAL A 220 -4.51 29.05 -7.98
N ASP A 221 -5.78 28.65 -7.82
CA ASP A 221 -6.80 29.44 -7.12
C ASP A 221 -6.81 29.19 -5.59
N ASP A 222 -5.99 28.27 -5.07
CA ASP A 222 -5.89 27.99 -3.64
C ASP A 222 -5.04 29.06 -2.92
N ASP A 223 -5.47 29.44 -1.71
CA ASP A 223 -4.69 30.34 -0.85
C ASP A 223 -3.33 29.71 -0.52
N GLY A 224 -2.25 30.50 -0.63
CA GLY A 224 -0.89 30.00 -0.41
C GLY A 224 -0.31 29.19 -1.57
N PHE A 225 -0.81 29.37 -2.81
CA PHE A 225 -0.33 28.63 -3.99
C PHE A 225 1.20 28.62 -4.18
N GLU A 226 1.90 29.71 -3.91
CA GLU A 226 3.37 29.75 -4.01
C GLU A 226 4.04 28.74 -3.07
N GLU A 227 3.49 28.56 -1.86
CA GLU A 227 3.98 27.58 -0.89
C GLU A 227 3.58 26.15 -1.27
N ILE A 228 2.37 25.96 -1.82
CA ILE A 228 1.96 24.67 -2.41
C ILE A 228 2.93 24.25 -3.52
N LYS A 229 3.29 25.20 -4.39
CA LYS A 229 4.23 24.97 -5.48
C LYS A 229 5.63 24.64 -4.95
N ASN A 230 6.11 25.37 -3.94
CA ASN A 230 7.38 25.08 -3.27
C ASN A 230 7.42 23.67 -2.66
N LEU A 231 6.35 23.25 -1.97
CA LEU A 231 6.22 21.89 -1.44
C LEU A 231 6.23 20.83 -2.55
N HIS A 232 5.52 21.08 -3.64
CA HIS A 232 5.51 20.18 -4.79
C HIS A 232 6.90 20.05 -5.43
N GLU A 233 7.56 21.17 -5.75
CA GLU A 233 8.91 21.17 -6.32
C GLU A 233 9.92 20.48 -5.38
N THR A 234 9.80 20.68 -4.07
CA THR A 234 10.61 19.99 -3.07
C THR A 234 10.39 18.48 -3.12
N LEU A 235 9.14 18.01 -3.17
CA LEU A 235 8.82 16.58 -3.30
C LEU A 235 9.41 15.99 -4.57
N VAL A 236 9.28 16.67 -5.71
CA VAL A 236 9.86 16.23 -7.00
C VAL A 236 11.38 16.10 -6.91
N SER A 237 12.04 17.03 -6.20
CA SER A 237 13.49 17.01 -5.97
C SER A 237 13.94 15.86 -5.06
N MET A 238 13.20 15.59 -3.98
CA MET A 238 13.50 14.52 -3.02
C MET A 238 13.28 13.12 -3.61
N TYR A 239 12.27 12.98 -4.47
CA TYR A 239 11.85 11.69 -5.03
C TYR A 239 11.88 11.73 -6.57
N PRO A 240 13.08 11.86 -7.17
CA PRO A 240 13.23 11.95 -8.62
C PRO A 240 12.76 10.66 -9.30
N ALA A 241 12.36 10.75 -10.56
CA ALA A 241 12.13 9.56 -11.37
C ALA A 241 13.41 8.72 -11.41
N GLN A 242 13.29 7.41 -11.18
CA GLN A 242 14.41 6.50 -11.41
C GLN A 242 14.81 6.65 -12.88
N VAL A 243 16.04 7.10 -13.13
CA VAL A 243 16.58 7.15 -14.48
C VAL A 243 16.76 5.70 -14.89
N GLU A 244 15.99 5.21 -15.88
CA GLU A 244 16.32 3.96 -16.54
C GLU A 244 17.75 4.10 -17.05
N GLU A 245 18.71 3.43 -16.40
CA GLU A 245 20.04 3.26 -16.96
C GLU A 245 19.84 2.49 -18.26
N GLY A 246 19.86 3.25 -19.36
CA GLY A 246 19.70 2.72 -20.70
C GLY A 246 20.63 1.53 -20.87
N VAL A 247 20.04 0.38 -21.18
CA VAL A 247 20.75 -0.77 -21.70
C VAL A 247 21.51 -0.27 -22.94
N ALA A 248 22.79 0.00 -22.76
CA ALA A 248 23.69 0.28 -23.86
C ALA A 248 23.68 -0.96 -24.76
N ALA A 249 23.23 -0.74 -25.99
CA ALA A 249 23.11 -1.72 -27.06
C ALA A 249 24.43 -2.42 -27.40
#